data_AF-A0A447IAJ8-F1
#
_entry.id   AF-A0A447IAJ8-F1
#
_cell.length_a   1.000
_cell.length_b   1.000
_cell.length_c   1.000
_cell.angle_alpha   90.00
_cell.angle_beta   90.00
_cell.angle_gamma   90.00
#
_symmetry.space_group_name_H-M   'P 1'
#
loop_
_entity.id
_entity.type
_entity.pdbx_description
1 polymer ?
#
loop_
_entity_poly.entity_id
_entity_poly.type
_entity_poly.pdbx_seq_one_letter_code
_entity_poly.pdbx_strand_id
1 'polypeptide(L)'
;MTTDAPTKLIVYVAFVRDEEGELQPAFSAREAQSESTATQQARMLWSSGKYAGVLAWWRSADLVNGEFGEPVVLFQQGEVPEME
;
A
#
# COMPACT_ATOMS: atom_id res chain seq x y z
N MET A 1 26.77 12.49 -14.19
CA MET A 1 26.44 11.92 -12.87
C MET A 1 24.92 11.92 -12.77
N THR A 2 24.26 10.91 -13.29
CA THR A 2 22.80 10.76 -13.13
C THR A 2 22.60 9.85 -11.94
N THR A 3 22.49 10.45 -10.76
CA THR A 3 22.01 9.74 -9.58
C THR A 3 20.50 9.64 -9.73
N ASP A 4 20.04 8.69 -10.53
CA ASP A 4 18.63 8.33 -10.57
C ASP A 4 18.35 7.62 -9.25
N ALA A 5 17.83 8.37 -8.26
CA ALA A 5 17.39 7.75 -7.03
C ALA A 5 16.35 6.68 -7.39
N PRO A 6 16.43 5.47 -6.81
CA PRO A 6 15.52 4.38 -7.17
C PRO A 6 14.08 4.86 -7.08
N THR A 7 13.31 4.61 -8.14
CA THR A 7 11.91 5.02 -8.22
C THR A 7 11.14 4.34 -7.10
N LYS A 8 10.30 5.09 -6.37
CA LYS A 8 9.48 4.50 -5.32
C LYS A 8 8.15 4.03 -5.89
N LEU A 9 7.83 2.76 -5.71
CA LEU A 9 6.47 2.25 -5.86
C LEU A 9 5.73 2.55 -4.56
N ILE A 10 4.81 3.50 -4.58
CA ILE A 10 4.06 3.93 -3.40
C ILE A 10 2.60 3.55 -3.61
N VAL A 11 2.05 2.76 -2.70
CA VAL A 11 0.77 2.07 -2.89
C VAL A 11 -0.11 2.22 -1.65
N TYR A 12 -1.42 2.26 -1.88
CA TYR A 12 -2.42 2.10 -0.85
C TYR A 12 -3.53 1.13 -1.28
N VAL A 13 -4.07 0.40 -0.32
CA VAL A 13 -5.13 -0.60 -0.52
C VAL A 13 -6.00 -0.69 0.73
N ALA A 14 -7.26 -1.07 0.55
CA ALA A 14 -8.16 -1.41 1.64
C ALA A 14 -8.61 -2.86 1.49
N PHE A 15 -8.99 -3.47 2.61
CA PHE A 15 -9.40 -4.86 2.69
C PHE A 15 -10.82 -4.95 3.25
N VAL A 16 -11.58 -5.91 2.75
CA VAL A 16 -12.90 -6.30 3.26
C VAL A 16 -12.87 -7.77 3.59
N ARG A 17 -13.81 -8.21 4.43
CA ARG A 17 -14.13 -9.62 4.55
C ARG A 17 -15.20 -9.96 3.52
N ASP A 18 -14.99 -11.05 2.79
CA ASP A 18 -16.02 -11.61 1.94
C ASP A 18 -17.09 -12.37 2.76
N GLU A 19 -18.01 -13.04 2.06
CA GLU A 19 -19.11 -13.79 2.67
C GLU A 19 -18.61 -15.00 3.48
N GLU A 20 -17.41 -15.49 3.19
CA GLU A 20 -16.76 -16.61 3.88
C GLU A 20 -15.90 -16.11 5.06
N GLY A 21 -15.79 -14.79 5.22
CA GLY A 21 -15.02 -14.12 6.26
C GLY A 21 -13.53 -13.99 5.94
N GLU A 22 -13.12 -14.32 4.71
CA GLU A 22 -11.74 -14.24 4.25
C GLU A 22 -11.37 -12.79 3.93
N LEU A 23 -10.14 -12.41 4.26
CA LEU A 23 -9.65 -11.06 4.05
C LEU A 23 -9.20 -10.90 2.60
N GLN A 24 -9.90 -10.06 1.84
CA GLN A 24 -9.65 -9.82 0.43
C GLN A 24 -9.44 -8.32 0.16
N PRO A 25 -8.60 -7.92 -0.82
CA PRO A 25 -8.52 -6.54 -1.25
C PRO A 25 -9.90 -6.05 -1.72
N ALA A 26 -10.35 -4.93 -1.19
CA ALA A 26 -11.62 -4.30 -1.57
C ALA A 26 -11.60 -3.71 -2.99
N PHE A 27 -10.40 -3.47 -3.52
CA PHE A 27 -10.11 -3.01 -4.87
C PHE A 27 -8.64 -3.29 -5.21
N SER A 28 -8.29 -3.25 -6.50
CA SER A 28 -6.90 -3.35 -6.94
C SER A 28 -6.04 -2.25 -6.33
N ALA A 29 -4.90 -2.63 -5.74
CA ALA A 29 -4.00 -1.70 -5.07
C ALA A 29 -3.67 -0.49 -5.96
N ARG A 30 -3.71 0.71 -5.36
CA ARG A 30 -3.62 1.96 -6.10
C ARG A 30 -2.30 2.65 -5.83
N GLU A 31 -1.63 3.04 -6.89
CA GLU A 31 -0.41 3.83 -6.80
C GLU A 31 -0.69 5.28 -6.42
N ALA A 32 0.21 5.88 -5.65
CA ALA A 32 0.17 7.28 -5.26
C ALA A 32 1.47 7.98 -5.68
N GLN A 33 1.36 9.27 -5.96
CA GLN A 33 2.52 10.10 -6.36
C GLN A 33 3.46 10.43 -5.19
N SER A 34 3.02 10.22 -3.95
CA SER A 34 3.82 10.50 -2.75
C SER A 34 3.36 9.67 -1.54
N GLU A 35 4.26 9.49 -0.57
CA GLU A 35 3.99 8.79 0.70
C GLU A 35 2.88 9.48 1.50
N SER A 36 2.86 10.82 1.47
CA SER A 36 1.82 11.63 2.12
C SER A 36 0.45 11.38 1.47
N THR A 37 0.39 11.33 0.14
CA THR A 37 -0.85 11.01 -0.59
C THR A 37 -1.35 9.61 -0.24
N ALA A 38 -0.49 8.58 -0.29
CA ALA A 38 -0.89 7.22 0.06
C ALA A 38 -1.42 7.12 1.50
N THR A 39 -0.70 7.75 2.45
CA THR A 39 -1.10 7.79 3.87
C THR A 39 -2.45 8.48 4.05
N GLN A 40 -2.67 9.63 3.43
CA GLN A 40 -3.95 10.34 3.53
C GLN A 40 -5.10 9.54 2.91
N GLN A 41 -4.89 8.91 1.75
CA GLN A 41 -5.90 8.05 1.12
C GLN A 41 -6.26 6.86 2.01
N ALA A 42 -5.27 6.15 2.55
CA ALA A 42 -5.51 5.04 3.47
C ALA A 42 -6.26 5.49 4.74
N ARG A 43 -5.91 6.65 5.31
CA ARG A 43 -6.64 7.24 6.44
C ARG A 43 -8.10 7.55 6.09
N MET A 44 -8.37 8.13 4.93
CA MET A 44 -9.74 8.41 4.49
C MET A 44 -10.55 7.14 4.31
N LEU A 45 -9.95 6.09 3.74
CA LEU A 45 -10.58 4.78 3.61
C LEU A 45 -10.90 4.20 4.99
N TRP A 46 -9.95 4.20 5.93
CA TRP A 46 -10.19 3.72 7.30
C TRP A 46 -11.31 4.49 8.00
N SER A 47 -11.29 5.82 7.93
CA SER A 47 -12.31 6.69 8.53
C SER A 47 -13.71 6.48 7.95
N SER A 48 -13.85 5.83 6.79
CA SER A 48 -15.17 5.48 6.24
C SER A 48 -15.90 4.40 7.04
N GLY A 49 -15.19 3.61 7.84
CA GLY A 49 -15.73 2.49 8.62
C GLY A 49 -16.22 1.30 7.79
N LYS A 50 -15.97 1.28 6.47
CA LYS A 50 -16.45 0.24 5.55
C LYS A 50 -15.48 -0.94 5.38
N TYR A 51 -14.24 -0.77 5.79
CA TYR A 51 -13.16 -1.71 5.49
C TYR A 51 -12.70 -2.43 6.76
N ALA A 52 -12.36 -3.71 6.62
CA ALA A 52 -11.80 -4.52 7.70
C ALA A 52 -10.37 -4.08 8.04
N GLY A 53 -9.62 -3.57 7.05
CA GLY A 53 -8.35 -2.90 7.26
C GLY A 53 -7.88 -2.11 6.06
N VAL A 54 -6.82 -1.33 6.26
CA VAL A 54 -6.18 -0.52 5.22
C VAL A 54 -4.67 -0.56 5.39
N LEU A 55 -3.98 -0.44 4.27
CA LEU A 55 -2.52 -0.46 4.22
C LEU A 55 -2.03 0.55 3.19
N ALA A 56 -1.06 1.36 3.58
CA ALA A 56 -0.22 2.15 2.69
C ALA A 56 1.24 1.79 2.94
N TRP A 57 1.98 1.59 1.86
CA TRP A 57 3.37 1.18 1.89
C TRP A 57 4.10 1.73 0.68
N TRP A 58 5.42 1.74 0.72
CA TRP A 58 6.24 1.94 -0.46
C TRP A 58 7.39 0.95 -0.50
N ARG A 59 7.92 0.68 -1.68
CA ARG A 59 9.21 -0.03 -1.82
C ARG A 59 10.05 0.62 -2.90
N SER A 60 11.37 0.46 -2.82
CA SER A 60 12.24 0.86 -3.92
C SER A 60 11.99 -0.07 -5.11
N ALA A 61 11.93 0.53 -6.30
CA ALA A 61 11.94 -0.16 -7.58
C ALA A 61 13.20 0.29 -8.32
N ASP A 62 14.22 -0.56 -8.28
CA ASP A 62 15.39 -0.41 -9.12
C ASP A 62 15.05 -0.97 -10.51
N LEU A 63 14.57 -0.08 -11.39
CA LEU A 63 14.20 -0.44 -12.76
C LEU A 63 15.41 -0.82 -13.63
N VAL A 64 16.62 -0.44 -13.20
CA VAL A 64 17.86 -0.73 -13.93
C VAL A 64 18.27 -2.17 -13.69
N ASN A 65 18.21 -2.62 -12.44
CA ASN A 65 18.56 -3.99 -12.05
C ASN A 65 17.36 -4.94 -11.99
N GLY A 66 16.14 -4.43 -12.11
CA GLY A 66 14.89 -5.20 -11.99
C GLY A 66 14.59 -5.65 -10.55
N GLU A 67 15.15 -4.95 -9.56
CA GLU A 67 15.07 -5.34 -8.16
C GLU A 67 14.04 -4.49 -7.41
N PHE A 68 13.26 -5.14 -6.56
CA PHE A 68 12.39 -4.45 -5.61
C PHE A 68 12.97 -4.60 -4.21
N GLY A 69 13.09 -3.48 -3.50
CA GLY A 69 13.49 -3.53 -2.09
C GLY A 69 12.36 -4.00 -1.18
N GLU A 70 12.70 -4.15 0.09
CA GLU A 70 11.72 -4.49 1.13
C GLU A 70 10.63 -3.40 1.23
N PRO A 71 9.37 -3.80 1.46
CA PRO A 71 8.30 -2.86 1.65
C PRO A 71 8.42 -2.12 2.98
N VAL A 72 8.26 -0.81 2.93
CA VAL A 72 8.20 0.07 4.09
C VAL A 72 6.75 0.49 4.29
N VAL A 73 6.16 0.05 5.40
CA VAL A 73 4.79 0.43 5.79
C VAL A 73 4.74 1.89 6.21
N LEU A 74 3.89 2.66 5.55
CA LEU A 74 3.61 4.07 5.85
C LEU A 74 2.45 4.22 6.84
N PHE A 75 1.43 3.40 6.66
CA PHE A 75 0.23 3.40 7.48
C PHE A 75 -0.48 2.05 7.41
N GLN A 76 -0.93 1.55 8.55
CA GLN A 76 -1.64 0.29 8.67
C GLN A 76 -2.68 0.41 9.77
N GLN A 77 -3.91 -0.05 9.50
CA GLN A 77 -4.99 -0.13 10.49
C GLN A 77 -5.90 -1.31 10.18
N GLY A 78 -6.47 -1.89 11.24
CA GLY A 78 -7.37 -3.04 11.13
C GLY A 78 -6.67 -4.31 10.65
N GLU A 79 -7.42 -5.15 9.97
CA GLU A 79 -6.96 -6.44 9.45
C GLU A 79 -6.32 -6.25 8.08
N VAL A 80 -5.04 -6.57 7.99
CA VAL A 80 -4.29 -6.58 6.72
C VAL A 80 -3.47 -7.87 6.67
N PRO A 81 -3.29 -8.47 5.48
CA PRO A 81 -2.42 -9.63 5.33
C PRO A 81 -0.96 -9.24 5.58
N GLU A 82 -0.15 -10.22 5.96
CA GLU A 82 1.30 -10.03 6.03
C GLU A 82 1.85 -9.72 4.62
N MET A 83 2.76 -8.75 4.56
CA MET A 83 3.45 -8.41 3.32
C MET A 83 4.67 -9.31 3.16
N GLU A 84 4.74 -10.06 2.07
CA GLU A 84 5.94 -10.77 1.61
C GLU A 84 6.78 -9.91 0.65
#